data_AF-A0A5N9A4A2-F1
#
_entry.id   AF-A0A5N9A4A2-F1
#
_cell.length_a   1.000
_cell.length_b   1.000
_cell.length_c   1.000
_cell.angle_alpha   90.00
_cell.angle_beta   90.00
_cell.angle_gamma   90.00
#
_symmetry.space_group_name_H-M   'P 1'
#
loop_
_entity.id
_entity.type
_entity.pdbx_description
1 polymer ?
#
loop_
_entity_poly.entity_id
_entity_poly.type
_entity_poly.pdbx_seq_one_letter_code
_entity_poly.pdbx_strand_id
1 'polypeptide(L)'
;MAAQVGAKTYPVTPGDGRTTEELMAAADYGYCHSQIISLNFPVRPFVEKPVREIVLLSFDHPVLAEEATAEAAKLGPDRPYYKDALYFGIEYPDVQLDGPVGFLHDP
;
A
#
# COMPACT_ATOMS: atom_id res chain seq x y z
N MET A 1 13.38 3.88 -26.01
CA MET A 1 12.97 5.14 -25.32
C MET A 1 12.54 4.72 -23.93
N ALA A 2 13.16 5.26 -22.88
CA ALA A 2 12.80 4.90 -21.52
C ALA A 2 11.42 5.48 -21.21
N ALA A 3 10.47 4.63 -20.83
CA ALA A 3 9.16 5.05 -20.36
C ALA A 3 9.34 5.99 -19.16
N GLN A 4 8.56 7.07 -19.10
CA GLN A 4 8.62 7.98 -17.95
C GLN A 4 7.84 7.36 -16.80
N VAL A 5 8.55 6.67 -15.90
CA VAL A 5 7.99 6.26 -14.62
C VAL A 5 7.87 7.49 -13.74
N GLY A 6 6.64 7.91 -13.44
CA GLY A 6 6.40 8.93 -12.42
C GLY A 6 6.54 8.31 -11.04
N ALA A 7 7.30 8.92 -10.13
CA ALA A 7 7.39 8.49 -8.73
C ALA A 7 6.88 9.59 -7.81
N LYS A 8 5.91 9.27 -6.96
CA LYS A 8 5.40 10.16 -5.90
C LYS A 8 5.53 9.47 -4.54
N THR A 9 5.89 10.25 -3.52
CA THR A 9 6.04 9.74 -2.15
C THR A 9 4.88 10.20 -1.28
N TYR A 10 4.34 9.28 -0.49
CA TYR A 10 3.23 9.49 0.42
C TYR A 10 3.62 9.03 1.83
N PRO A 11 3.68 9.93 2.83
CA PRO A 11 3.89 9.53 4.21
C PRO A 11 2.62 8.88 4.78
N VAL A 12 2.74 7.71 5.39
CA VAL A 12 1.65 7.06 6.15
C VAL A 12 2.05 6.91 7.60
N THR A 13 1.08 6.96 8.51
CA THR A 13 1.30 6.94 9.96
C THR A 13 0.71 5.65 10.56
N PRO A 14 1.40 4.50 10.45
CA PRO A 14 0.87 3.25 10.94
C PRO A 14 1.09 3.09 12.45
N GLY A 15 0.28 2.23 13.08
CA GLY A 15 0.49 1.84 14.49
C GLY A 15 -0.33 2.62 15.51
N ASP A 16 -1.50 3.12 15.12
CA ASP A 16 -2.46 3.79 16.01
C ASP A 16 -3.25 2.83 16.93
N GLY A 17 -2.89 1.54 16.94
CA GLY A 17 -3.50 0.53 17.78
C GLY A 17 -4.77 -0.12 17.19
N ARG A 18 -5.21 0.31 16.00
CA ARG A 18 -6.35 -0.31 15.32
C ARG A 18 -6.07 -1.75 14.90
N THR A 19 -7.08 -2.59 15.10
CA THR A 19 -7.19 -3.94 14.57
C THR A 19 -7.44 -3.92 13.06
N THR A 20 -7.26 -5.06 12.41
CA THR A 20 -7.53 -5.21 10.97
C THR A 20 -8.96 -4.84 10.62
N GLU A 21 -9.92 -5.23 11.46
CA GLU A 21 -11.33 -4.91 11.32
C GLU A 21 -11.59 -3.41 11.42
N GLU A 22 -10.95 -2.73 12.38
CA GLU A 22 -11.06 -1.26 12.53
C GLU A 22 -10.42 -0.50 11.37
N LEU A 23 -9.31 -1.01 10.81
CA LEU A 23 -8.72 -0.47 9.60
C LEU A 23 -9.64 -0.65 8.39
N MET A 24 -10.22 -1.84 8.23
CA MET A 24 -11.16 -2.12 7.14
C MET A 24 -12.43 -1.26 7.23
N ALA A 25 -12.97 -1.07 8.44
CA ALA A 25 -14.11 -0.19 8.67
C ALA A 25 -13.77 1.28 8.37
N ALA A 26 -12.58 1.74 8.75
CA ALA A 26 -12.14 3.11 8.49
C ALA A 26 -11.83 3.39 7.01
N ALA A 27 -11.42 2.37 6.26
CA ALA A 27 -11.11 2.51 4.85
C ALA A 27 -12.36 2.57 3.95
N ASP A 28 -13.54 2.22 4.49
CA ASP A 28 -14.85 2.33 3.84
C ASP A 28 -14.88 1.79 2.39
N TYR A 29 -14.23 0.64 2.16
CA TYR A 29 -14.06 0.10 0.80
C TYR A 29 -15.36 -0.36 0.11
N GLY A 30 -16.55 -0.16 0.72
CA GLY A 30 -17.85 -0.55 0.16
C GLY A 30 -18.06 -2.06 0.01
N TYR A 31 -17.01 -2.88 0.14
CA TYR A 31 -17.04 -4.32 0.25
C TYR A 31 -16.53 -4.76 1.62
N CYS A 32 -17.37 -5.47 2.37
CA CYS A 32 -16.97 -6.11 3.62
C CYS A 32 -16.47 -7.52 3.28
N HIS A 33 -15.14 -7.71 3.23
CA HIS A 33 -14.61 -9.05 3.01
C HIS A 33 -14.41 -9.74 4.36
N SER A 34 -15.33 -10.63 4.72
CA SER A 34 -15.35 -11.41 5.98
C SER A 34 -14.10 -12.24 6.24
N GLN A 35 -13.16 -12.29 5.29
CA GLN A 35 -11.90 -13.00 5.40
C GLN A 35 -10.70 -12.10 5.75
N ILE A 36 -10.83 -10.77 5.65
CA ILE A 36 -9.79 -9.80 6.05
C ILE A 36 -10.01 -9.42 7.52
N ILE A 37 -9.72 -10.37 8.40
CA ILE A 37 -9.88 -10.25 9.86
C ILE A 37 -8.54 -10.44 10.57
N SER A 38 -8.43 -9.97 11.81
CA SER A 38 -7.20 -10.05 12.60
C SER A 38 -6.68 -11.49 12.78
N LEU A 39 -7.57 -12.49 12.70
CA LEU A 39 -7.18 -13.91 12.74
C LEU A 39 -6.31 -14.31 11.53
N ASN A 40 -6.66 -13.82 10.34
CA ASN A 40 -5.97 -14.17 9.09
C ASN A 40 -4.85 -13.18 8.76
N PHE A 41 -5.06 -11.91 9.10
CA PHE A 41 -4.16 -10.80 8.80
C PHE A 41 -3.95 -9.96 10.06
N PRO A 42 -3.13 -10.40 11.02
CA PRO A 42 -2.95 -9.68 12.28
C PRO A 42 -2.14 -8.40 12.10
N VAL A 43 -2.69 -7.25 12.50
CA VAL A 43 -1.95 -5.97 12.54
C VAL A 43 -1.10 -5.96 13.80
N ARG A 44 0.19 -6.26 13.66
CA ARG A 44 1.15 -6.10 14.76
C ARG A 44 1.55 -4.63 14.88
N PRO A 45 1.65 -4.08 16.11
CA PRO A 45 2.18 -2.75 16.36
C PRO A 45 3.55 -2.59 15.68
N PHE A 46 3.74 -1.49 14.95
CA PHE A 46 5.07 -1.11 14.51
C PHE A 46 5.81 -0.52 15.71
N VAL A 47 6.86 -1.20 16.16
CA VAL A 47 7.68 -0.74 17.30
C VAL A 47 8.73 0.29 16.87
N GLU A 48 9.06 0.35 15.58
CA GLU A 48 10.33 0.95 15.13
C GLU A 48 10.21 2.27 14.36
N LYS A 49 9.08 2.60 13.72
CA LYS A 49 8.91 3.87 12.97
C LYS A 49 7.48 4.41 13.05
N PRO A 50 7.27 5.67 13.50
CA PRO A 50 5.96 6.29 13.56
C PRO A 50 5.43 6.73 12.19
N VAL A 51 6.31 6.94 11.20
CA VAL A 51 5.96 7.35 9.83
C VAL A 51 6.71 6.46 8.85
N ARG A 52 6.00 5.98 7.82
CA ARG A 52 6.56 5.22 6.69
C ARG A 52 6.34 6.00 5.40
N GLU A 53 7.29 5.94 4.48
CA GLU A 53 7.17 6.57 3.17
C GLU A 53 6.80 5.52 2.12
N ILE A 54 5.64 5.68 1.49
CA ILE A 54 5.17 4.83 0.40
C ILE A 54 5.49 5.53 -0.92
N VAL A 55 6.23 4.84 -1.79
CA VAL A 55 6.56 5.33 -3.13
C VAL A 55 5.59 4.70 -4.13
N LEU A 56 4.76 5.53 -4.75
CA LEU A 56 3.86 5.13 -5.83
C LEU A 56 4.52 5.34 -7.18
N LEU A 57 4.60 4.27 -7.97
CA LEU A 57 5.06 4.30 -9.35
C LEU A 57 3.88 4.35 -10.31
N SER A 58 3.92 5.31 -11.22
CA SER A 58 2.93 5.48 -12.29
C SER A 58 3.58 5.17 -13.62
N PHE A 59 2.93 4.31 -14.40
CA PHE A 59 3.35 3.91 -15.73
C PHE A 59 2.35 4.46 -16.75
N ASP A 60 2.85 5.03 -17.84
CA ASP A 60 2.06 5.57 -18.95
C ASP A 60 1.60 4.50 -19.95
N HIS A 61 1.88 3.23 -19.64
CA HIS A 61 1.56 2.06 -20.45
C HIS A 61 1.25 0.86 -19.56
N PRO A 62 0.55 -0.17 -20.08
CA PRO A 62 0.38 -1.44 -19.37
C PRO A 62 1.74 -2.09 -19.10
N VAL A 63 1.99 -2.44 -17.83
CA VAL A 63 3.22 -3.11 -17.38
C VAL A 63 2.92 -4.50 -16.85
N LEU A 64 3.89 -5.40 -17.00
CA LEU A 64 3.87 -6.71 -16.35
C LEU A 64 4.34 -6.60 -14.89
N ALA A 65 3.96 -7.57 -14.05
CA ALA A 65 4.35 -7.58 -12.63
C ALA A 65 5.88 -7.63 -12.45
N GLU A 66 6.58 -8.35 -13.32
CA GLU A 66 8.03 -8.47 -13.34
C GLU A 66 8.70 -7.13 -13.67
N GLU A 67 8.15 -6.39 -14.62
CA GLU A 67 8.62 -5.06 -15.00
C GLU A 67 8.40 -4.05 -13.87
N ALA A 68 7.19 -4.02 -13.28
CA ALA A 68 6.89 -3.16 -12.14
C ALA A 68 7.82 -3.43 -10.94
N THR A 69 8.12 -4.71 -10.68
CA THR A 69 9.04 -5.11 -9.60
C THR A 69 10.49 -4.72 -9.92
N ALA A 70 10.92 -4.85 -11.17
CA ALA A 70 12.26 -4.45 -11.59
C ALA A 70 12.45 -2.92 -11.50
N GLU A 71 11.46 -2.13 -11.90
CA GLU A 71 11.50 -0.67 -11.77
C GLU A 71 11.48 -0.23 -10.30
N ALA A 72 10.66 -0.88 -9.45
CA ALA A 72 10.69 -0.64 -8.01
C ALA A 72 12.06 -0.95 -7.40
N ALA A 73 12.70 -2.06 -7.78
CA ALA A 73 14.02 -2.45 -7.28
C ALA A 73 15.12 -1.41 -7.60
N LYS A 74 15.01 -0.68 -8.71
CA LYS A 74 15.98 0.39 -9.07
C LYS A 74 15.95 1.57 -8.10
N LEU A 75 14.80 1.82 -7.47
CA LEU A 75 14.62 2.92 -6.52
C LEU A 75 15.05 2.52 -5.10
N GLY A 76 15.24 1.22 -4.84
CA GLY A 76 15.67 0.68 -3.56
C GLY A 76 14.71 0.81 -2.35
N PRO A 77 13.38 0.98 -2.49
CA PRO A 77 12.50 0.94 -1.32
C PRO A 77 12.39 -0.49 -0.76
N ASP A 78 12.21 -0.58 0.55
CA ASP A 78 11.79 -1.82 1.19
C ASP A 78 10.42 -2.26 0.66
N ARG A 79 10.17 -3.58 0.62
CA ARG A 79 8.84 -4.08 0.25
C ARG A 79 7.79 -3.63 1.28
N PRO A 80 6.64 -3.09 0.84
CA PRO A 80 5.55 -2.74 1.75
C PRO A 80 4.95 -3.99 2.40
N TYR A 81 4.43 -3.84 3.61
CA TYR A 81 3.58 -4.85 4.24
C TYR A 81 2.13 -4.66 3.80
N TYR A 82 1.32 -5.72 3.88
CA TYR A 82 -0.13 -5.62 3.57
C TYR A 82 -0.82 -4.48 4.36
N LYS A 83 -0.43 -4.27 5.63
CA LYS A 83 -0.99 -3.21 6.47
C LYS A 83 -0.65 -1.82 5.96
N ASP A 84 0.50 -1.62 5.32
CA ASP A 84 0.85 -0.33 4.72
C ASP A 84 -0.15 0.04 3.63
N ALA A 85 -0.69 -0.94 2.90
CA ALA A 85 -1.76 -0.73 1.91
C ALA A 85 -3.07 -0.27 2.56
N LEU A 86 -3.42 -0.82 3.73
CA LEU A 86 -4.62 -0.42 4.47
C LEU A 86 -4.50 1.02 4.98
N TYR A 87 -3.39 1.37 5.64
CA TYR A 87 -3.16 2.74 6.10
C TYR A 87 -3.12 3.73 4.94
N PHE A 88 -2.47 3.36 3.82
CA PHE A 88 -2.44 4.20 2.63
C PHE A 88 -3.83 4.50 2.08
N GLY A 89 -4.71 3.50 1.95
CA GLY A 89 -6.06 3.75 1.44
C GLY A 89 -6.96 4.54 2.38
N ILE A 90 -6.69 4.51 3.69
CA ILE A 90 -7.37 5.36 4.67
C ILE A 90 -6.91 6.82 4.56
N GLU A 91 -5.60 7.04 4.44
CA GLU A 91 -5.02 8.40 4.42
C GLU A 91 -5.11 9.07 3.05
N TYR A 92 -5.13 8.27 1.97
CA TYR A 92 -5.14 8.74 0.58
C TYR A 92 -6.22 8.06 -0.28
N PRO A 93 -7.51 8.12 0.12
CA PRO A 93 -8.59 7.49 -0.63
C PRO A 93 -8.71 8.03 -2.05
N ASP A 94 -8.50 9.33 -2.25
CA ASP A 94 -8.55 9.98 -3.56
C ASP A 94 -7.55 9.39 -4.57
N VAL A 95 -6.39 8.92 -4.09
CA VAL A 95 -5.35 8.31 -4.95
C VAL A 95 -5.78 6.93 -5.45
N GLN A 96 -6.55 6.19 -4.64
CA GLN A 96 -7.13 4.91 -5.05
C GLN A 96 -8.38 5.07 -5.93
N LEU A 97 -9.05 6.23 -5.87
CA LEU A 97 -10.16 6.57 -6.76
C LEU A 97 -9.69 6.97 -8.18
N ASP A 98 -8.50 7.57 -8.30
CA ASP A 98 -7.93 7.96 -9.60
C ASP A 98 -7.52 6.74 -10.46
N GLY A 99 -7.18 5.63 -9.82
CA GLY A 99 -6.88 4.38 -10.51
C GLY A 99 -6.48 3.23 -9.58
N PRO A 100 -6.41 1.98 -10.08
CA PRO A 100 -6.05 0.83 -9.29
C PRO A 100 -4.59 0.93 -8.81
N VAL A 101 -4.37 0.82 -7.49
CA VAL A 101 -3.05 0.82 -6.86
C VAL A 101 -2.67 -0.61 -6.45
N GLY A 102 -1.60 -1.14 -7.01
CA GLY A 102 -1.04 -2.44 -6.64
C GLY A 102 0.10 -2.30 -5.60
N PHE A 103 -0.01 -2.99 -4.47
CA PHE A 103 1.06 -3.06 -3.47
C PHE A 103 1.92 -4.31 -3.67
N LEU A 104 3.20 -4.12 -4.00
CA LEU A 104 4.18 -5.18 -4.22
C LEU A 104 4.67 -5.77 -2.88
N HIS A 105 3.81 -6.57 -2.23
CA HIS A 105 4.15 -7.31 -1.02
C HIS A 105 4.53 -8.76 -1.35
N ASP A 106 5.29 -9.41 -0.46
CA ASP A 106 5.58 -10.85 -0.56
C ASP A 106 4.28 -11.66 -0.29
N PRO A 107 4.03 -12.78 -1.00
CA PRO A 107 2.84 -13.59 -0.82
C PRO A 107 2.73 -14.26 0.55
#